data_AF-A0A3N5PCS5-F1
#
_entry.id   AF-A0A3N5PCS5-F1
#
_cell.length_a   1.000
_cell.length_b   1.000
_cell.length_c   1.000
_cell.angle_alpha   90.00
_cell.angle_beta   90.00
_cell.angle_gamma   90.00
#
_symmetry.space_group_name_H-M   'P 1'
#
loop_
_entity.id
_entity.type
_entity.pdbx_description
1 polymer ?
#
loop_
_entity_poly.entity_id
_entity_poly.type
_entity_poly.pdbx_seq_one_letter_code
_entity_poly.pdbx_strand_id
1 'polypeptide(L)'
;MPNVSYDDRSFLVDGKRVWLTSGSIHYFRTPAPLWRDRLLKAKRAGLNCIDIYIAWNFHEMAEGKWDFTGDRDISAFIRLAGE
;
A
#
# COMPACT_ATOMS: atom_id res chain seq x y z
N MET A 1 -6.62 17.57 -0.67
CA MET A 1 -6.63 16.17 -0.19
C MET A 1 -7.80 15.49 -0.86
N PRO A 2 -7.65 14.26 -1.37
CA PRO A 2 -8.78 13.52 -1.92
C PRO A 2 -9.83 13.28 -0.82
N ASN A 3 -11.11 13.42 -1.16
CA ASN A 3 -12.22 13.13 -0.26
C ASN A 3 -12.68 11.68 -0.51
N VAL A 4 -12.76 10.88 0.56
CA VAL A 4 -13.25 9.51 0.51
C VAL A 4 -14.53 9.42 1.34
N SER A 5 -15.62 9.01 0.71
CA SER A 5 -16.91 8.74 1.36
C SER A 5 -17.50 7.42 0.84
N TYR A 6 -18.70 7.06 1.29
CA TYR A 6 -19.40 5.86 0.84
C TYR A 6 -20.92 6.06 0.91
N ASP A 7 -21.65 5.22 0.18
CA ASP A 7 -23.10 5.08 0.27
C ASP A 7 -23.51 3.60 0.32
N ASP A 8 -24.79 3.30 0.14
CA ASP A 8 -25.35 1.94 0.16
C ASP A 8 -24.84 1.03 -0.97
N ARG A 9 -24.07 1.58 -1.93
CA ARG A 9 -23.60 0.84 -3.10
C ARG A 9 -22.09 0.69 -3.17
N SER A 10 -21.31 1.72 -2.85
CA SER A 10 -19.85 1.64 -2.89
C SER A 10 -19.14 2.81 -2.22
N PHE A 11 -17.81 2.79 -2.29
CA PHE A 11 -16.97 3.96 -2.03
C PHE A 11 -17.12 5.03 -3.12
N LEU A 12 -16.93 6.28 -2.71
CA LEU A 12 -16.78 7.43 -3.57
C LEU A 12 -15.41 8.08 -3.29
N VAL A 13 -14.65 8.34 -4.35
CA VAL A 13 -13.41 9.11 -4.30
C VAL A 13 -13.64 10.39 -5.09
N ASP A 14 -13.53 11.54 -4.42
CA ASP A 14 -13.84 12.86 -4.97
C ASP A 14 -15.24 12.92 -5.62
N GLY A 15 -16.22 12.31 -4.94
CA GLY A 15 -17.62 12.23 -5.40
C GLY A 15 -17.87 11.26 -6.56
N LYS A 16 -16.83 10.60 -7.10
CA LYS A 16 -16.97 9.61 -8.16
C LYS A 16 -17.04 8.21 -7.58
N ARG A 17 -18.00 7.42 -8.06
CA ARG A 17 -18.18 6.03 -7.65
C ARG A 17 -16.97 5.19 -8.04
N VAL A 18 -16.39 4.47 -7.07
CA VAL A 18 -15.28 3.55 -7.30
C VAL A 18 -15.63 2.17 -6.76
N TRP A 19 -15.46 1.16 -7.61
CA TRP A 19 -15.44 -0.24 -7.19
C TRP A 19 -14.00 -0.64 -6.89
N LEU A 20 -13.69 -0.97 -5.64
CA LEU A 20 -12.33 -1.33 -5.26
C LEU A 20 -12.00 -2.76 -5.71
N THR A 21 -10.98 -2.90 -6.54
CA THR A 21 -10.34 -4.16 -6.89
C THR A 21 -8.98 -4.18 -6.20
N SER A 22 -8.94 -4.82 -5.03
CA SER A 22 -7.76 -4.83 -4.17
C SER A 22 -6.95 -6.12 -4.29
N GLY A 23 -5.64 -6.02 -4.09
CA GLY A 23 -4.75 -7.15 -3.88
C GLY A 23 -3.67 -6.84 -2.84
N SER A 24 -3.34 -7.83 -2.02
CA SER A 24 -2.38 -7.66 -0.93
C SER A 24 -0.94 -7.77 -1.41
N ILE A 25 -0.11 -6.77 -1.09
CA ILE A 25 1.34 -6.77 -1.37
C ILE A 25 2.09 -6.36 -0.11
N HIS A 26 2.52 -7.33 0.69
CA HIS A 26 3.26 -7.05 1.91
C HIS A 26 4.71 -6.62 1.59
N TYR A 27 5.00 -5.31 1.64
CA TYR A 27 6.34 -4.75 1.35
C TYR A 27 7.44 -5.44 2.18
N PHE A 28 7.17 -5.73 3.45
CA PHE A 28 8.11 -6.42 4.35
C PHE A 28 8.39 -7.90 4.00
N ARG A 29 7.73 -8.45 2.97
CA ARG A 29 7.98 -9.79 2.41
C ARG A 29 8.56 -9.75 1.00
N THR A 30 8.81 -8.56 0.47
CA THR A 30 9.32 -8.35 -0.90
C THR A 30 10.54 -7.43 -0.84
N PRO A 31 11.69 -7.80 -1.44
CA PRO A 31 12.85 -6.91 -1.48
C PRO A 31 12.51 -5.55 -2.11
N ALA A 32 13.00 -4.45 -1.55
CA ALA A 32 12.69 -3.09 -1.98
C ALA A 32 12.91 -2.81 -3.48
N PRO A 33 13.99 -3.32 -4.12
CA PRO A 33 14.19 -3.15 -5.56
C PRO A 33 13.06 -3.72 -6.43
N LEU A 34 12.22 -4.61 -5.89
CA LEU A 34 11.14 -5.27 -6.61
C LEU A 34 9.77 -4.63 -6.38
N TRP A 35 9.60 -3.73 -5.40
CA TRP A 35 8.30 -3.13 -5.06
C TRP A 35 7.61 -2.50 -6.27
N ARG A 36 8.35 -1.67 -7.02
CA ARG A 36 7.82 -0.99 -8.21
C ARG A 36 7.36 -1.99 -9.28
N ASP A 37 8.12 -3.05 -9.51
CA ASP A 37 7.72 -4.10 -10.45
C ASP A 37 6.43 -4.81 -9.99
N ARG A 38 6.30 -5.13 -8.70
CA ARG A 38 5.09 -5.78 -8.16
C ARG A 38 3.87 -4.87 -8.28
N LEU A 39 4.01 -3.60 -7.95
CA LEU A 39 2.94 -2.59 -8.06
C LEU A 39 2.50 -2.40 -9.53
N LEU A 40 3.45 -2.33 -10.47
CA LEU A 40 3.12 -2.24 -11.90
C LEU A 40 2.40 -3.49 -12.41
N LYS A 41 2.77 -4.68 -11.95
CA LYS A 41 2.06 -5.93 -12.29
C LYS A 41 0.65 -5.94 -11.73
N ALA A 42 0.44 -5.50 -10.49
CA ALA A 42 -0.89 -5.34 -9.91
C ALA A 42 -1.77 -4.36 -10.70
N LYS A 43 -1.23 -3.18 -11.05
CA LYS A 43 -1.90 -2.19 -11.90
C LYS A 43 -2.29 -2.77 -13.27
N ARG A 44 -1.38 -3.52 -13.92
CA ARG A 44 -1.64 -4.21 -15.19
C ARG A 44 -2.68 -5.34 -15.07
N ALA A 45 -2.81 -5.95 -13.90
CA ALA A 45 -3.85 -6.93 -13.62
C ALA A 45 -5.23 -6.31 -13.38
N GLY A 46 -5.35 -4.97 -13.39
CA GLY A 46 -6.60 -4.26 -13.18
C GLY A 46 -6.92 -3.95 -11.72
N LEU A 47 -5.95 -4.07 -10.82
CA LEU A 47 -6.11 -3.65 -9.43
C LEU A 47 -6.02 -2.11 -9.34
N ASN A 48 -6.93 -1.52 -8.58
CA ASN A 48 -6.96 -0.08 -8.29
C ASN A 48 -6.70 0.24 -6.80
N CYS A 49 -6.50 -0.80 -5.99
CA CYS A 49 -6.23 -0.69 -4.57
C CYS A 49 -5.15 -1.72 -4.19
N ILE A 50 -4.23 -1.32 -3.33
CA ILE A 50 -3.25 -2.23 -2.73
C ILE A 50 -3.54 -2.30 -1.24
N ASP A 51 -3.65 -3.52 -0.74
CA ASP A 51 -3.76 -3.80 0.69
C ASP A 51 -2.39 -4.16 1.28
N ILE A 52 -2.08 -3.61 2.45
CA ILE A 52 -0.84 -3.89 3.18
C ILE A 52 -1.09 -4.00 4.69
N TYR A 53 -0.39 -4.93 5.33
CA TYR A 53 -0.13 -4.84 6.77
C TYR A 53 1.10 -3.99 7.07
N ILE A 54 1.13 -3.42 8.26
CA ILE A 54 2.33 -2.83 8.87
C ILE A 54 2.74 -3.77 10.02
N ALA A 55 3.80 -4.54 9.82
CA ALA A 55 4.26 -5.48 10.83
C ALA A 55 5.06 -4.74 11.90
N TRP A 56 4.46 -4.48 13.07
CA TRP A 56 5.10 -3.75 14.16
C TRP A 56 6.48 -4.34 14.52
N ASN A 57 6.56 -5.64 14.76
CA ASN A 57 7.81 -6.33 15.08
C ASN A 57 8.89 -6.28 13.98
N PHE A 58 8.52 -5.95 12.74
CA PHE A 58 9.47 -5.71 11.65
C PHE A 58 10.11 -4.32 11.75
N HIS A 59 9.38 -3.34 12.27
CA HIS A 59 9.85 -1.98 12.50
C HIS A 59 10.51 -1.78 13.85
N GLU A 60 10.11 -2.54 14.88
CA GLU A 60 10.66 -2.48 16.22
C GLU A 60 11.11 -3.88 16.67
N MET A 61 12.29 -4.32 16.21
CA MET A 61 12.83 -5.63 16.57
C MET A 61 13.31 -5.72 18.03
N ALA A 62 13.60 -4.58 18.63
CA ALA A 62 13.91 -4.43 20.04
C ALA A 62 13.20 -3.17 20.55
N GLU A 63 12.69 -3.23 21.78
CA GLU A 63 11.93 -2.15 22.39
C GLU A 63 12.66 -0.80 22.28
N GLY A 64 11.94 0.21 21.78
CA GLY A 64 12.42 1.56 21.52
C GLY A 64 13.30 1.72 20.27
N LYS A 65 13.68 0.63 19.57
CA LYS A 65 14.57 0.66 18.41
C LYS A 65 13.79 0.52 17.11
N TRP A 66 13.38 1.66 16.58
CA TRP A 66 12.62 1.79 15.35
C TRP A 66 13.52 1.84 14.11
N ASP A 67 13.10 1.16 13.05
CA ASP A 67 13.76 1.20 11.74
C ASP A 67 12.73 1.27 10.60
N PHE A 68 12.86 2.31 9.79
CA PHE A 68 12.03 2.59 8.62
C PHE A 68 12.90 2.83 7.37
N THR A 69 14.06 2.17 7.29
CA THR A 69 15.01 2.30 6.17
C THR A 69 15.08 1.02 5.34
N GLY A 70 15.60 1.10 4.11
CA GLY A 70 15.77 -0.06 3.23
C GLY A 70 14.45 -0.81 3.00
N ASP A 71 14.44 -2.13 3.23
CA ASP A 71 13.23 -2.98 3.11
C ASP A 71 12.14 -2.64 4.15
N ARG A 72 12.45 -1.81 5.15
CA ARG A 72 11.50 -1.28 6.15
C ARG A 72 10.97 0.10 5.80
N ASP A 73 11.34 0.68 4.66
CA ASP A 73 10.85 2.00 4.27
C ASP A 73 9.41 1.93 3.73
N ILE A 74 8.45 1.89 4.64
CA ILE A 74 7.02 1.93 4.33
C ILE A 74 6.62 3.23 3.61
N SER A 75 7.29 4.36 3.90
CA SER A 75 7.01 5.63 3.24
C SER A 75 7.39 5.58 1.76
N ALA A 76 8.54 4.98 1.43
CA ALA A 76 8.94 4.74 0.05
C ALA A 76 7.97 3.80 -0.66
N PHE A 77 7.52 2.72 -0.02
CA PHE A 77 6.52 1.84 -0.61
C PHE A 77 5.19 2.56 -0.90
N ILE A 78 4.66 3.34 0.05
CA ILE A 78 3.41 4.10 -0.13
C ILE A 78 3.56 5.15 -1.24
N ARG A 79 4.70 5.85 -1.30
CA ARG A 79 4.98 6.81 -2.38
C ARG A 79 4.98 6.13 -3.75
N LEU A 80 5.65 4.98 -3.87
CA LEU A 80 5.65 4.20 -5.13
C LEU A 80 4.25 3.72 -5.52
N ALA A 81 3.40 3.36 -4.57
CA ALA A 81 2.03 2.95 -4.84
C ALA A 81 1.14 4.12 -5.34
N GLY A 82 1.49 5.35 -4.99
CA GLY A 82 0.81 6.57 -5.44
C GLY A 82 1.23 7.10 -6.81
N GLU A 83 2.23 6.49 -7.47
CA GLU A 83 2.70 6.83 -8.83
C GLU A 83 1.82 6.25 -9.97
#